data_AF-A0A349P9I3-F1
#
_entry.id   AF-A0A349P9I3-F1
#
_cell.length_a   1.000
_cell.length_b   1.000
_cell.length_c   1.000
_cell.angle_alpha   90.00
_cell.angle_beta   90.00
_cell.angle_gamma   90.00
#
_symmetry.space_group_name_H-M   'P 1'
#
loop_
_entity.id
_entity.type
_entity.pdbx_description
1 polymer ?
#
loop_
_entity_poly.entity_id
_entity_poly.type
_entity_poly.pdbx_seq_one_letter_code
_entity_poly.pdbx_strand_id
1 'polypeptide(L)'
;KGYAFNPVGYVNPQKDPENPELSQAGLMSFGYEYIKSFSAAPVANAALNLVAVPSAETLNAQTAEARATDLAAKLSLLAWDTDIDFMGYASRVSPEKYGAAVARNLGPSLEVHGELSRFSNKPRYTMAAGAAAAGSYDGEDWLLGLRWLNSWNLTSTLEYYRNGAGLTRSEFGAYNDFLAAAVSGSSVTAASALAVSRSYFGSANLMRDYIYLKLSWPEPFNWVYFTPSAYVMLNAADGSWLAGLPLSYKPVTNFEAIAWPVLTGGGRGTEYGGRQASAKLDLWLRFYF
;
A
#
# COMPACT_ATOMS: atom_id res chain seq x y z
N LYS A 1 4.24 -8.06 -5.43
CA LYS A 1 3.39 -8.45 -6.58
C LYS A 1 2.20 -7.51 -6.72
N GLY A 2 1.49 -7.19 -5.65
CA GLY A 2 0.41 -6.21 -5.66
C GLY A 2 0.83 -4.87 -6.26
N TYR A 3 -0.12 -4.21 -6.92
CA TYR A 3 0.04 -2.99 -7.68
C TYR A 3 -0.17 -1.76 -6.81
N ALA A 4 -1.35 -1.58 -6.21
CA ALA A 4 -1.70 -0.46 -5.33
C ALA A 4 -1.34 -0.72 -3.86
N PHE A 5 -1.24 -1.99 -3.46
CA PHE A 5 -0.89 -2.40 -2.09
C PHE A 5 0.23 -3.44 -2.10
N ASN A 6 0.92 -3.56 -0.96
CA ASN A 6 2.04 -4.48 -0.76
C ASN A 6 2.02 -5.11 0.64
N PRO A 7 1.00 -5.90 1.02
CA PRO A 7 0.92 -6.51 2.35
C PRO A 7 2.15 -7.35 2.73
N VAL A 8 2.85 -7.98 1.78
CA VAL A 8 4.09 -8.74 2.06
C VAL A 8 5.39 -7.95 1.80
N GLY A 9 5.30 -6.65 1.50
CA GLY A 9 6.45 -5.78 1.25
C GLY A 9 7.13 -5.27 2.53
N TYR A 10 7.60 -6.16 3.41
CA TYR A 10 7.97 -5.82 4.79
C TYR A 10 9.11 -4.79 4.95
N VAL A 11 10.06 -4.77 4.01
CA VAL A 11 11.18 -3.80 3.99
C VAL A 11 11.07 -2.84 2.81
N ASN A 12 9.92 -2.83 2.13
CA ASN A 12 9.61 -1.85 1.10
C ASN A 12 8.81 -0.70 1.72
N PRO A 13 8.97 0.51 1.20
CA PRO A 13 8.05 1.59 1.53
C PRO A 13 6.60 1.18 1.26
N GLN A 14 5.68 1.62 2.12
CA GLN A 14 4.25 1.35 1.90
C GLN A 14 3.79 2.04 0.63
N LYS A 15 3.09 1.29 -0.22
CA LYS A 15 2.53 1.85 -1.44
C LYS A 15 1.42 2.85 -1.10
N ASP A 16 1.40 3.94 -1.85
CA ASP A 16 0.28 4.86 -1.88
C ASP A 16 -0.66 4.42 -3.02
N PRO A 17 -1.90 3.99 -2.75
CA PRO A 17 -2.85 3.62 -3.80
C PRO A 17 -3.20 4.78 -4.74
N GLU A 18 -3.13 6.03 -4.26
CA GLU A 18 -3.29 7.18 -5.15
C GLU A 18 -2.10 7.19 -6.13
N ASN A 19 -0.86 7.04 -5.65
CA ASN A 19 0.33 7.01 -6.51
C ASN A 19 1.22 5.77 -6.36
N PRO A 20 0.81 4.59 -6.88
CA PRO A 20 1.52 3.34 -6.62
C PRO A 20 2.90 3.25 -7.27
N GLU A 21 3.15 4.09 -8.27
CA GLU A 21 4.39 4.18 -9.04
C GLU A 21 5.33 5.27 -8.52
N LEU A 22 4.96 5.95 -7.43
CA LEU A 22 5.82 6.95 -6.81
C LEU A 22 7.12 6.29 -6.35
N SER A 23 8.24 6.80 -6.86
CA SER A 23 9.54 6.45 -6.33
C SER A 23 9.66 7.00 -4.92
N GLN A 24 9.84 6.11 -3.94
CA GLN A 24 10.02 6.45 -2.54
C GLN A 24 11.45 6.10 -2.13
N ALA A 25 12.00 6.86 -1.18
CA ALA A 25 13.32 6.56 -0.63
C ALA A 25 13.31 5.18 0.02
N GLY A 26 14.32 4.36 -0.30
CA GLY A 26 14.52 3.06 0.33
C GLY A 26 15.04 3.19 1.77
N LEU A 27 14.99 2.08 2.50
CA LEU A 27 15.63 1.97 3.81
C LEU A 27 17.13 1.72 3.63
N MET A 28 17.95 2.32 4.50
CA MET A 28 19.36 1.91 4.60
C MET A 28 19.41 0.50 5.19
N SER A 29 20.01 -0.44 4.47
CA SER A 29 19.99 -1.86 4.84
C SER A 29 21.24 -2.60 4.37
N PHE A 30 21.56 -3.71 5.04
CA PHE A 30 22.54 -4.69 4.59
C PHE A 30 21.80 -5.89 3.97
N GLY A 31 22.20 -6.30 2.77
CA GLY A 31 21.57 -7.40 2.05
C GLY A 31 22.55 -8.51 1.69
N TYR A 32 22.08 -9.75 1.72
CA TYR A 32 22.75 -10.91 1.13
C TYR A 32 21.77 -11.62 0.19
N GLU A 33 22.21 -11.87 -1.04
CA GLU A 33 21.43 -12.58 -2.05
C GLU A 33 22.17 -13.82 -2.54
N TYR A 34 21.45 -14.94 -2.61
CA TYR A 34 21.92 -16.16 -3.22
C TYR A 34 20.91 -16.67 -4.26
N ILE A 35 21.34 -16.81 -5.51
CA ILE A 35 20.49 -17.24 -6.62
C ILE A 35 21.02 -18.55 -7.17
N LYS A 36 20.11 -19.49 -7.43
CA LYS A 36 20.39 -20.75 -8.11
C LYS A 36 19.36 -21.04 -9.19
N SER A 37 19.84 -21.26 -10.40
CA SER A 37 19.03 -21.78 -11.50
C SER A 37 19.20 -23.29 -11.60
N PHE A 38 18.13 -23.98 -12.00
CA PHE A 38 18.10 -25.44 -12.15
C PHE A 38 17.81 -25.78 -13.61
N SER A 39 18.39 -26.87 -14.09
CA SER A 39 18.23 -27.35 -15.47
C SER A 39 17.00 -28.24 -15.67
N ALA A 40 16.32 -28.66 -14.60
CA ALA A 40 15.17 -29.58 -14.65
C ALA A 40 14.01 -29.08 -13.77
N ALA A 41 12.78 -29.41 -14.20
CA ALA A 41 11.53 -29.17 -13.48
C ALA A 41 11.50 -29.90 -12.11
N PRO A 42 10.74 -29.42 -11.09
CA PRO A 42 9.66 -28.43 -11.19
C PRO A 42 10.04 -26.97 -10.89
N VAL A 43 11.24 -26.70 -10.38
CA VAL A 43 11.68 -25.34 -10.00
C VAL A 43 12.77 -24.89 -10.97
N ALA A 44 12.53 -23.83 -11.73
CA ALA A 44 13.49 -23.29 -12.69
C ALA A 44 14.55 -22.40 -12.02
N ASN A 45 14.14 -21.63 -11.01
CA ASN A 45 15.01 -20.72 -10.28
C ASN A 45 14.58 -20.62 -8.81
N ALA A 46 15.57 -20.47 -7.92
CA ALA A 46 15.36 -20.08 -6.53
C ALA A 46 16.31 -18.94 -6.16
N ALA A 47 15.81 -17.96 -5.44
CA ALA A 47 16.60 -16.86 -4.87
C ALA A 47 16.28 -16.71 -3.38
N LEU A 48 17.32 -16.69 -2.54
CA LEU A 48 17.23 -16.37 -1.12
C LEU A 48 17.81 -14.97 -0.90
N ASN A 49 16.97 -14.09 -0.37
CA ASN A 49 17.31 -12.73 0.00
C ASN A 49 17.21 -12.58 1.52
N LEU A 50 18.28 -12.14 2.16
CA LEU A 50 18.33 -11.82 3.59
C LEU A 50 18.65 -10.32 3.73
N VAL A 51 17.87 -9.61 4.53
CA VAL A 51 18.01 -8.17 4.74
C VAL A 51 18.06 -7.87 6.23
N ALA A 52 19.03 -7.06 6.63
CA ALA A 52 19.12 -6.48 7.96
C ALA A 52 18.95 -4.96 7.86
N VAL A 53 17.98 -4.41 8.60
CA VAL A 53 17.67 -2.98 8.62
C VAL A 53 18.05 -2.43 9.99
N PRO A 54 19.19 -1.73 10.13
CA PRO A 54 19.57 -1.12 11.40
C PRO A 54 18.66 0.08 11.72
N SER A 55 18.39 0.32 13.00
CA SER A 55 17.69 1.54 13.42
C SER A 55 18.49 2.81 13.14
N ALA A 56 17.80 3.95 13.07
CA ALA A 56 18.44 5.26 12.97
C ALA A 56 19.37 5.56 14.16
N GLU A 57 19.05 5.05 15.35
CA GLU A 57 19.92 5.16 16.53
C GLU A 57 21.22 4.37 16.33
N THR A 58 21.11 3.15 15.76
CA THR A 58 22.25 2.29 15.46
C THR A 58 23.22 2.94 14.46
N LEU A 59 22.69 3.62 13.45
CA LEU A 59 23.51 4.29 12.42
C LEU A 59 24.25 5.52 12.96
N ASN A 60 23.70 6.20 13.98
CA ASN A 60 24.24 7.46 14.50
C ASN A 60 25.12 7.28 15.75
N ALA A 61 25.15 6.10 16.36
CA ALA A 61 25.91 5.84 17.58
C ALA A 61 27.33 5.31 17.30
N GLN A 62 28.32 5.75 18.09
CA GLN A 62 29.70 5.22 18.05
C GLN A 62 29.81 3.80 18.62
N THR A 63 28.83 3.41 19.45
CA THR A 63 28.65 2.06 20.00
C THR A 63 27.15 1.77 20.05
N ALA A 64 26.63 1.09 19.03
CA ALA A 64 25.23 0.68 18.99
C ALA A 64 25.10 -0.80 19.40
N GLU A 65 24.13 -1.11 20.27
CA GLU A 65 23.70 -2.49 20.43
C GLU A 65 22.98 -2.94 19.16
N ALA A 66 23.35 -4.09 18.60
CA ALA A 66 22.66 -4.71 17.45
C ALA A 66 21.17 -5.02 17.72
N ARG A 67 20.68 -4.78 18.95
CA ARG A 67 19.33 -5.06 19.45
C ARG A 67 18.20 -4.34 18.70
N ALA A 68 18.49 -3.21 18.04
CA ALA A 68 17.50 -2.44 17.28
C ALA A 68 17.63 -2.67 15.77
N THR A 69 18.00 -3.88 15.35
CA THR A 69 18.10 -4.27 13.93
C THR A 69 16.93 -5.18 13.59
N ASP A 70 16.18 -4.80 12.57
CA ASP A 70 15.13 -5.65 12.02
C ASP A 70 15.73 -6.63 11.00
N LEU A 71 15.19 -7.84 10.95
CA LEU A 71 15.62 -8.88 10.02
C LEU A 71 14.46 -9.27 9.11
N ALA A 72 14.72 -9.36 7.82
CA ALA A 72 13.79 -9.87 6.84
C ALA A 72 14.45 -10.96 5.99
N ALA A 73 13.64 -11.94 5.59
CA ALA A 73 14.05 -12.97 4.65
C ALA A 73 12.99 -13.12 3.58
N LYS A 74 13.43 -13.36 2.34
CA LYS A 74 12.57 -13.66 1.20
C LYS A 74 13.15 -14.85 0.44
N LEU A 75 12.34 -15.89 0.24
CA LEU A 75 12.63 -16.98 -0.67
C LEU A 75 11.72 -16.84 -1.90
N SER A 76 12.30 -16.59 -3.06
CA SER A 76 11.62 -16.53 -4.35
C SER A 76 11.86 -17.81 -5.14
N LEU A 77 10.81 -18.37 -5.72
CA LEU A 77 10.83 -19.57 -6.54
C LEU A 77 10.08 -19.29 -7.85
N LEU A 78 10.67 -19.69 -8.98
CA LEU A 78 9.93 -19.84 -10.23
C LEU A 78 9.65 -21.32 -10.45
N ALA A 79 8.40 -21.74 -10.21
CA ALA A 79 7.98 -23.13 -10.31
C ALA A 79 6.68 -23.24 -11.12
N TRP A 80 6.61 -24.16 -12.08
CA TRP A 80 5.45 -24.32 -12.98
C TRP A 80 4.96 -22.99 -13.62
N ASP A 81 5.91 -22.19 -14.13
CA ASP A 81 5.66 -20.85 -14.69
C ASP A 81 4.90 -19.90 -13.73
N THR A 82 5.05 -20.14 -12.43
CA THR A 82 4.44 -19.38 -11.35
C THR A 82 5.56 -18.81 -10.47
N ASP A 83 5.52 -17.50 -10.27
CA ASP A 83 6.35 -16.85 -9.27
C ASP A 83 5.74 -17.09 -7.89
N ILE A 84 6.52 -17.65 -6.97
CA ILE A 84 6.12 -17.92 -5.59
C ILE A 84 7.17 -17.28 -4.67
N ASP A 85 6.72 -16.41 -3.79
CA ASP A 85 7.54 -15.74 -2.79
C ASP A 85 7.08 -16.15 -1.39
N PHE A 86 8.01 -16.50 -0.52
CA PHE A 86 7.79 -16.61 0.93
C PHE A 86 8.58 -15.54 1.64
N MET A 87 7.98 -14.86 2.62
CA MET A 87 8.61 -13.79 3.37
C MET A 87 8.47 -13.98 4.87
N GLY A 88 9.51 -13.59 5.60
CA GLY A 88 9.49 -13.44 7.05
C GLY A 88 10.11 -12.11 7.47
N TYR A 89 9.60 -11.53 8.56
CA TYR A 89 10.11 -10.31 9.16
C TYR A 89 10.05 -10.42 10.69
N ALA A 90 11.18 -10.17 11.31
CA ALA A 90 11.36 -10.19 12.76
C ALA A 90 11.91 -8.84 13.22
N SER A 91 11.29 -8.29 14.27
CA SER A 91 11.68 -7.02 14.87
C SER A 91 11.39 -7.06 16.37
N ARG A 92 12.15 -6.27 17.15
CA ARG A 92 11.87 -6.08 18.59
C ARG A 92 10.88 -4.95 18.86
N VAL A 93 10.65 -4.07 17.90
CA VAL A 93 9.84 -2.85 18.06
C VAL A 93 8.65 -2.79 17.10
N SER A 94 8.70 -3.56 16.01
CA SER A 94 7.61 -3.71 15.05
C SER A 94 6.97 -5.09 15.16
N PRO A 95 5.71 -5.26 14.75
CA PRO A 95 5.04 -6.55 14.72
C PRO A 95 5.79 -7.55 13.82
N GLU A 96 5.95 -8.77 14.31
CA GLU A 96 6.47 -9.88 13.52
C GLU A 96 5.48 -10.26 12.42
N LYS A 97 6.01 -10.61 11.24
CA LYS A 97 5.19 -10.93 10.06
C LYS A 97 5.76 -12.10 9.28
N TYR A 98 4.88 -12.89 8.70
CA TYR A 98 5.26 -13.91 7.73
C TYR A 98 4.15 -14.06 6.69
N GLY A 99 4.54 -14.37 5.46
CA GLY A 99 3.58 -14.34 4.37
C GLY A 99 4.09 -15.00 3.11
N ALA A 100 3.23 -15.00 2.11
CA ALA A 100 3.55 -15.48 0.78
C ALA A 100 2.90 -14.59 -0.28
N ALA A 101 3.51 -14.56 -1.45
CA ALA A 101 2.92 -13.99 -2.65
C ALA A 101 3.05 -14.97 -3.82
N VAL A 102 2.04 -14.96 -4.68
CA VAL A 102 2.03 -15.75 -5.90
C VAL A 102 1.64 -14.89 -7.09
N ALA A 103 2.23 -15.11 -8.25
CA ALA A 103 1.80 -14.49 -9.49
C ALA A 103 1.99 -15.45 -10.67
N ARG A 104 1.04 -15.43 -11.60
CA ARG A 104 1.07 -16.27 -12.80
C ARG A 104 0.44 -15.56 -13.99
N ASN A 105 1.11 -15.65 -15.12
CA ASN A 105 0.50 -15.32 -16.41
C ASN A 105 -0.35 -16.52 -16.88
N LEU A 106 -1.67 -16.30 -17.03
CA LEU A 106 -2.59 -17.29 -17.60
C LEU A 106 -2.58 -17.27 -19.14
N GLY A 107 -2.01 -16.21 -19.71
CA GLY A 107 -1.71 -16.03 -21.12
C GLY A 107 -0.84 -14.78 -21.30
N PRO A 108 -0.50 -14.39 -22.54
CA PRO A 108 0.38 -13.25 -22.81
C PRO A 108 -0.14 -11.91 -22.27
N SER A 109 -1.47 -11.81 -22.13
CA SER A 109 -2.17 -10.57 -21.80
C SER A 109 -2.78 -10.56 -20.39
N LEU A 110 -2.81 -11.69 -19.68
CA LEU A 110 -3.55 -11.82 -18.43
C LEU A 110 -2.68 -12.42 -17.33
N GLU A 111 -2.52 -11.66 -16.26
CA GLU A 111 -1.83 -12.05 -15.04
C GLU A 111 -2.81 -12.08 -13.88
N VAL A 112 -2.67 -13.07 -13.01
CA VAL A 112 -3.33 -13.13 -11.70
C VAL A 112 -2.27 -13.19 -10.61
N HIS A 113 -2.51 -12.48 -9.52
CA HIS A 113 -1.59 -12.44 -8.39
C HIS A 113 -2.33 -12.38 -7.06
N GLY A 114 -1.63 -12.78 -6.00
CA GLY A 114 -2.14 -12.72 -4.65
C GLY A 114 -1.02 -12.57 -3.64
N GLU A 115 -1.35 -11.96 -2.51
CA GLU A 115 -0.45 -11.78 -1.37
C GLU A 115 -1.21 -12.08 -0.08
N LEU A 116 -0.55 -12.74 0.88
CA LEU A 116 -1.08 -12.99 2.22
C LEU A 116 0.05 -12.75 3.22
N SER A 117 -0.19 -11.86 4.19
CA SER A 117 0.71 -11.55 5.29
C SER A 117 -0.01 -11.75 6.61
N ARG A 118 0.50 -12.63 7.47
CA ARG A 118 0.07 -12.74 8.86
C ARG A 118 0.96 -11.89 9.75
N PHE A 119 0.35 -11.26 10.75
CA PHE A 119 1.06 -10.45 11.73
C PHE A 119 0.54 -10.75 13.14
N SER A 120 1.42 -10.57 14.12
CA SER A 120 1.10 -10.77 15.54
C SER A 120 1.47 -9.54 16.37
N ASN A 121 0.69 -9.29 17.42
CA ASN A 121 0.87 -8.19 18.36
C ASN A 121 0.93 -6.80 17.69
N LYS A 122 0.16 -6.58 16.62
CA LYS A 122 0.10 -5.27 15.95
C LYS A 122 -0.67 -4.27 16.83
N PRO A 123 -0.08 -3.11 17.19
CA PRO A 123 -0.82 -2.06 17.87
C PRO A 123 -2.03 -1.64 17.04
N ARG A 124 -3.19 -1.59 17.69
CA ARG A 124 -4.47 -1.23 17.06
C ARG A 124 -5.20 -0.27 17.99
N TYR A 125 -5.73 0.80 17.41
CA TYR A 125 -6.46 1.83 18.13
C TYR A 125 -7.88 1.92 17.61
N THR A 126 -8.85 1.97 18.53
CA THR A 126 -10.26 2.17 18.22
C THR A 126 -10.80 3.28 19.11
N MET A 127 -12.01 3.77 18.82
CA MET A 127 -12.68 4.74 19.67
C MET A 127 -13.72 4.04 20.54
N ALA A 128 -13.63 4.27 21.86
CA ALA A 128 -14.58 3.76 22.83
C ALA A 128 -14.88 4.85 23.87
N ALA A 129 -16.17 5.11 24.13
CA ALA A 129 -16.62 6.08 25.13
C ALA A 129 -15.96 7.48 25.02
N GLY A 130 -15.69 7.96 23.79
CA GLY A 130 -15.09 9.28 23.56
C GLY A 130 -13.56 9.35 23.74
N ALA A 131 -12.88 8.22 23.94
CA ALA A 131 -11.42 8.14 24.05
C ALA A 131 -10.84 7.06 23.13
N ALA A 132 -9.56 7.21 22.77
CA ALA A 132 -8.83 6.19 22.03
C ALA A 132 -8.52 5.01 22.95
N ALA A 133 -9.00 3.83 22.59
CA ALA A 133 -8.67 2.58 23.24
C ALA A 133 -7.54 1.90 22.47
N ALA A 134 -6.41 1.66 23.16
CA ALA A 134 -5.29 0.92 22.63
C ALA A 134 -5.47 -0.58 22.88
N GLY A 135 -5.11 -1.41 21.90
CA GLY A 135 -5.05 -2.86 22.03
C GLY A 135 -3.99 -3.46 21.11
N SER A 136 -3.75 -4.75 21.26
CA SER A 136 -3.00 -5.55 20.30
C SER A 136 -3.97 -6.34 19.42
N TYR A 137 -3.57 -6.58 18.17
CA TYR A 137 -4.36 -7.34 17.22
C TYR A 137 -3.47 -8.32 16.45
N ASP A 138 -3.89 -9.57 16.45
CA ASP A 138 -3.35 -10.63 15.59
C ASP A 138 -4.29 -10.78 14.41
N GLY A 139 -3.72 -10.89 13.21
CA GLY A 139 -4.54 -10.95 12.02
C GLY A 139 -3.72 -11.15 10.75
N GLU A 140 -4.38 -10.86 9.64
CA GLU A 140 -3.80 -11.01 8.32
C GLU A 140 -4.22 -9.88 7.39
N ASP A 141 -3.28 -9.44 6.57
CA ASP A 141 -3.50 -8.56 5.43
C ASP A 141 -3.37 -9.41 4.17
N TRP A 142 -4.31 -9.28 3.24
CA TRP A 142 -4.23 -10.03 1.98
C TRP A 142 -4.74 -9.24 0.79
N LEU A 143 -4.29 -9.64 -0.38
CA LEU A 143 -4.64 -9.05 -1.66
C LEU A 143 -4.85 -10.14 -2.70
N LEU A 144 -5.85 -9.94 -3.56
CA LEU A 144 -6.02 -10.67 -4.81
C LEU A 144 -6.10 -9.66 -5.93
N GLY A 145 -5.38 -9.90 -7.03
CA GLY A 145 -5.33 -8.98 -8.14
C GLY A 145 -5.25 -9.65 -9.50
N LEU A 146 -5.58 -8.86 -10.51
CA LEU A 146 -5.58 -9.21 -11.91
C LEU A 146 -5.03 -8.04 -12.72
N ARG A 147 -4.19 -8.34 -13.70
CA ARG A 147 -3.70 -7.37 -14.69
C ARG A 147 -4.01 -7.88 -16.09
N TRP A 148 -4.69 -7.06 -16.88
CA TRP A 148 -5.05 -7.36 -18.27
C TRP A 148 -4.51 -6.31 -19.23
N LEU A 149 -3.77 -6.73 -20.26
CA LEU A 149 -3.32 -5.90 -21.38
C LEU A 149 -4.14 -6.24 -22.63
N ASN A 150 -4.94 -5.31 -23.12
CA ASN A 150 -5.76 -5.53 -24.30
C ASN A 150 -5.05 -5.13 -25.61
N SER A 151 -5.72 -5.34 -26.75
CA SER A 151 -5.18 -5.04 -28.08
C SER A 151 -5.00 -3.54 -28.39
N TRP A 152 -5.57 -2.64 -27.58
CA TRP A 152 -5.38 -1.19 -27.70
C TRP A 152 -4.21 -0.68 -26.88
N ASN A 153 -3.38 -1.58 -26.32
CA ASN A 153 -2.32 -1.25 -25.38
C ASN A 153 -2.83 -0.65 -24.05
N LEU A 154 -4.12 -0.84 -23.73
CA LEU A 154 -4.68 -0.44 -22.45
C LEU A 154 -4.37 -1.50 -21.40
N THR A 155 -3.69 -1.11 -20.33
CA THR A 155 -3.47 -1.97 -19.15
C THR A 155 -4.55 -1.68 -18.11
N SER A 156 -5.28 -2.73 -17.71
CA SER A 156 -6.26 -2.69 -16.64
C SER A 156 -5.75 -3.50 -15.45
N THR A 157 -5.69 -2.89 -14.27
CA THR A 157 -5.29 -3.56 -13.02
C THR A 157 -6.43 -3.48 -12.02
N LEU A 158 -6.94 -4.62 -11.58
CA LEU A 158 -7.98 -4.74 -10.57
C LEU A 158 -7.41 -5.46 -9.34
N GLU A 159 -7.60 -4.90 -8.15
CA GLU A 159 -7.19 -5.52 -6.90
C GLU A 159 -8.28 -5.42 -5.85
N TYR A 160 -8.46 -6.50 -5.08
CA TYR A 160 -9.15 -6.47 -3.81
C TYR A 160 -8.11 -6.58 -2.70
N TYR A 161 -8.11 -5.64 -1.77
CA TYR A 161 -7.20 -5.59 -0.63
C TYR A 161 -7.99 -5.61 0.69
N ARG A 162 -7.55 -6.46 1.61
CA ARG A 162 -8.04 -6.48 2.98
C ARG A 162 -6.92 -6.16 3.97
N ASN A 163 -7.10 -5.08 4.72
CA ASN A 163 -6.32 -4.71 5.89
C ASN A 163 -6.98 -5.28 7.14
N GLY A 164 -6.46 -6.38 7.70
CA GLY A 164 -7.05 -7.04 8.86
C GLY A 164 -7.12 -6.15 10.09
N ALA A 165 -6.13 -5.28 10.28
CA ALA A 165 -6.06 -4.37 11.43
C ALA A 165 -6.91 -3.10 11.27
N GLY A 166 -7.45 -2.84 10.07
CA GLY A 166 -8.29 -1.66 9.79
C GLY A 166 -9.57 -1.62 10.64
N LEU A 167 -10.21 -0.46 10.68
CA LEU A 167 -11.47 -0.24 11.37
C LEU A 167 -12.64 -0.91 10.62
N THR A 168 -13.51 -1.59 11.36
CA THR A 168 -14.83 -1.96 10.84
C THR A 168 -15.67 -0.72 10.59
N ARG A 169 -16.78 -0.87 9.88
CA ARG A 169 -17.73 0.22 9.67
C ARG A 169 -18.27 0.81 10.99
N SER A 170 -18.52 -0.02 12.00
CA SER A 170 -18.99 0.46 13.30
C SER A 170 -17.89 1.18 14.07
N GLU A 171 -16.65 0.66 14.06
CA GLU A 171 -15.50 1.31 14.71
C GLU A 171 -15.15 2.64 14.03
N PHE A 172 -15.25 2.71 12.70
CA PHE A 172 -15.08 3.95 11.94
C PHE A 172 -16.22 4.95 12.23
N GLY A 173 -17.45 4.47 12.41
CA GLY A 173 -18.57 5.28 12.89
C GLY A 173 -18.29 5.91 14.25
N ALA A 174 -17.81 5.12 15.22
CA ALA A 174 -17.41 5.63 16.53
C ALA A 174 -16.29 6.67 16.45
N TYR A 175 -15.35 6.51 15.51
CA TYR A 175 -14.33 7.51 15.23
C TYR A 175 -14.91 8.82 14.66
N ASN A 176 -15.86 8.73 13.73
CA ASN A 176 -16.55 9.92 13.23
C ASN A 176 -17.38 10.62 14.30
N ASP A 177 -18.05 9.88 15.18
CA ASP A 177 -18.80 10.45 16.30
C ASP A 177 -17.87 11.22 17.26
N PHE A 178 -16.67 10.69 17.51
CA PHE A 178 -15.64 11.38 18.28
C PHE A 178 -15.19 12.69 17.61
N LEU A 179 -14.95 12.68 16.30
CA LEU A 179 -14.60 13.91 15.56
C LEU A 179 -15.76 14.91 15.58
N ALA A 180 -17.00 14.45 15.41
CA ALA A 180 -18.19 15.29 15.46
C ALA A 180 -18.39 15.93 16.84
N ALA A 181 -18.15 15.18 17.93
CA ALA A 181 -18.18 15.71 19.29
C ALA A 181 -17.18 16.86 19.47
N ALA A 182 -15.97 16.74 18.90
CA ALA A 182 -14.95 17.78 18.93
C ALA A 182 -15.33 19.05 18.16
N VAL A 183 -15.98 18.90 17.00
CA VAL A 183 -16.48 20.04 16.20
C VAL A 183 -17.65 20.73 16.90
N SER A 184 -18.52 19.96 17.56
CA SER A 184 -19.66 20.52 18.31
C SER A 184 -19.26 21.16 19.64
N GLY A 185 -18.03 20.93 20.12
CA GLY A 185 -17.55 21.45 21.41
C GLY A 185 -18.24 20.83 22.63
N SER A 186 -18.84 19.65 22.49
CA SER A 186 -19.71 19.06 23.52
C SER A 186 -18.94 18.37 24.65
N SER A 187 -18.00 17.46 24.31
CA SER A 187 -17.27 16.64 25.30
C SER A 187 -15.80 16.40 24.96
N VAL A 188 -15.34 16.83 23.78
CA VAL A 188 -13.98 16.64 23.26
C VAL A 188 -13.49 17.98 22.74
N THR A 189 -12.22 18.32 22.93
CA THR A 189 -11.66 19.56 22.35
C THR A 189 -11.13 19.29 20.95
N ALA A 190 -11.17 20.30 20.07
CA ALA A 190 -10.57 20.18 18.74
C ALA A 190 -9.07 19.81 18.80
N ALA A 191 -8.35 20.31 19.80
CA ALA A 191 -6.93 20.00 20.01
C ALA A 191 -6.70 18.52 20.38
N SER A 192 -7.52 17.94 21.27
CA SER A 192 -7.38 16.53 21.64
C SER A 192 -7.78 15.60 20.49
N ALA A 193 -8.83 15.95 19.74
CA ALA A 193 -9.24 15.19 18.57
C ALA A 193 -8.17 15.21 17.46
N LEU A 194 -7.54 16.36 17.22
CA LEU A 194 -6.44 16.48 16.26
C LEU A 194 -5.23 15.65 16.69
N ALA A 195 -4.89 15.65 17.97
CA ALA A 195 -3.79 14.84 18.50
C ALA A 195 -4.06 13.33 18.29
N VAL A 196 -5.25 12.85 18.67
CA VAL A 196 -5.67 11.45 18.49
C VAL A 196 -5.66 11.05 17.01
N SER A 197 -6.21 11.90 16.14
CA SER A 197 -6.23 11.67 14.68
C SER A 197 -4.82 11.53 14.12
N ARG A 198 -3.90 12.44 14.45
CA ARG A 198 -2.51 12.41 13.96
C ARG A 198 -1.72 11.22 14.51
N SER A 199 -1.95 10.85 15.77
CA SER A 199 -1.20 9.76 16.42
C SER A 199 -1.64 8.38 15.94
N TYR A 200 -2.94 8.16 15.71
CA TYR A 200 -3.48 6.80 15.55
C TYR A 200 -4.27 6.58 14.26
N PHE A 201 -4.79 7.64 13.65
CA PHE A 201 -5.67 7.58 12.47
C PHE A 201 -5.15 8.42 11.30
N GLY A 202 -3.82 8.50 11.16
CA GLY A 202 -3.16 9.27 10.10
C GLY A 202 -2.97 8.52 8.77
N SER A 203 -3.34 7.24 8.71
CA SER A 203 -3.27 6.45 7.47
C SER A 203 -4.27 6.99 6.43
N ALA A 204 -3.89 6.99 5.16
CA ALA A 204 -4.77 7.36 4.05
C ALA A 204 -6.02 6.45 3.94
N ASN A 205 -5.89 5.22 4.44
CA ASN A 205 -6.90 4.17 4.45
C ASN A 205 -6.96 3.57 5.86
N LEU A 206 -8.06 3.83 6.56
CA LEU A 206 -8.34 3.48 7.95
C LEU A 206 -9.20 2.22 8.09
N MET A 207 -10.10 1.96 7.15
CA MET A 207 -10.98 0.79 7.15
C MET A 207 -10.31 -0.47 6.57
N ARG A 208 -11.07 -1.57 6.44
CA ARG A 208 -10.54 -2.90 6.14
C ARG A 208 -10.52 -3.29 4.68
N ASP A 209 -11.60 -3.06 3.94
CA ASP A 209 -11.84 -3.73 2.67
C ASP A 209 -11.88 -2.73 1.52
N TYR A 210 -11.00 -2.89 0.53
CA TYR A 210 -10.86 -1.97 -0.59
C TYR A 210 -10.83 -2.68 -1.94
N ILE A 211 -11.45 -2.07 -2.93
CA ILE A 211 -11.34 -2.46 -4.34
C ILE A 211 -10.64 -1.34 -5.09
N TYR A 212 -9.57 -1.67 -5.80
CA TYR A 212 -8.80 -0.75 -6.62
C TYR A 212 -8.87 -1.16 -8.08
N LEU A 213 -9.18 -0.21 -8.95
CA LEU A 213 -9.13 -0.38 -10.40
C LEU A 213 -8.30 0.75 -11.00
N LYS A 214 -7.29 0.43 -11.82
CA LYS A 214 -6.57 1.40 -12.66
C LYS A 214 -6.62 0.98 -14.11
N LEU A 215 -6.84 1.97 -14.98
CA LEU A 215 -6.72 1.91 -16.42
C LEU A 215 -5.56 2.81 -16.84
N SER A 216 -4.59 2.30 -17.58
CA SER A 216 -3.44 3.06 -18.08
C SER A 216 -3.30 2.85 -19.58
N TRP A 217 -3.31 3.93 -20.35
CA TRP A 217 -3.32 3.88 -21.81
C TRP A 217 -2.13 4.66 -22.37
N PRO A 218 -0.96 4.02 -22.57
CA PRO A 218 0.17 4.70 -23.20
C PRO A 218 -0.13 5.06 -24.65
N GLU A 219 0.19 6.31 -25.01
CA GLU A 219 0.13 6.87 -26.36
C GLU A 219 -1.20 6.67 -27.10
N PRO A 220 -2.34 7.00 -26.46
CA PRO A 220 -3.63 6.81 -27.08
C PRO A 220 -3.79 7.75 -28.27
N PHE A 221 -4.48 7.29 -29.31
CA PHE A 221 -4.71 8.08 -30.52
C PHE A 221 -3.42 8.57 -31.21
N ASN A 222 -2.29 7.87 -31.02
CA ASN A 222 -0.96 8.24 -31.49
C ASN A 222 -0.39 9.53 -30.88
N TRP A 223 -0.86 9.92 -29.69
CA TRP A 223 -0.24 11.02 -28.95
C TRP A 223 1.03 10.53 -28.25
N VAL A 224 2.16 10.70 -28.93
CA VAL A 224 3.49 10.26 -28.45
C VAL A 224 3.84 10.89 -27.11
N TYR A 225 4.43 10.09 -26.21
CA TYR A 225 4.84 10.46 -24.86
C TYR A 225 3.73 10.86 -23.88
N PHE A 226 2.46 10.69 -24.27
CA PHE A 226 1.32 10.98 -23.41
C PHE A 226 0.72 9.68 -22.88
N THR A 227 0.56 9.59 -21.56
CA THR A 227 -0.05 8.45 -20.88
C THR A 227 -1.13 8.96 -19.93
N PRO A 228 -2.40 9.02 -20.37
CA PRO A 228 -3.50 9.17 -19.46
C PRO A 228 -3.73 7.86 -18.72
N SER A 229 -4.08 7.99 -17.45
CA SER A 229 -4.59 6.90 -16.65
C SER A 229 -5.80 7.37 -15.86
N ALA A 230 -6.65 6.43 -15.46
CA ALA A 230 -7.74 6.66 -14.54
C ALA A 230 -7.68 5.57 -13.47
N TYR A 231 -7.92 5.91 -12.22
CA TYR A 231 -8.10 4.92 -11.18
C TYR A 231 -9.26 5.26 -10.26
N VAL A 232 -9.82 4.23 -9.63
CA VAL A 232 -10.80 4.35 -8.55
C VAL A 232 -10.44 3.38 -7.45
N MET A 233 -10.54 3.86 -6.21
CA MET A 233 -10.44 3.08 -4.98
C MET A 233 -11.77 3.18 -4.25
N LEU A 234 -12.41 2.04 -4.03
CA LEU A 234 -13.69 1.92 -3.33
C LEU A 234 -13.43 1.31 -1.96
N ASN A 235 -14.03 1.86 -0.91
CA ASN A 235 -14.19 1.15 0.34
C ASN A 235 -15.41 0.24 0.23
N ALA A 236 -15.19 -1.08 0.27
CA ALA A 236 -16.23 -2.07 0.05
C ALA A 236 -17.26 -2.15 1.20
N ALA A 237 -16.91 -1.65 2.40
CA ALA A 237 -17.77 -1.71 3.58
C ALA A 237 -18.78 -0.55 3.67
N ASP A 238 -18.41 0.64 3.17
CA ASP A 238 -19.26 1.83 3.23
C ASP A 238 -19.63 2.45 1.87
N GLY A 239 -19.05 1.93 0.77
CA GLY A 239 -19.34 2.34 -0.60
C GLY A 239 -18.78 3.70 -1.00
N SER A 240 -18.01 4.36 -0.12
CA SER A 240 -17.29 5.58 -0.48
C SER A 240 -16.13 5.29 -1.41
N TRP A 241 -15.68 6.32 -2.13
CA TRP A 241 -14.67 6.15 -3.16
C TRP A 241 -13.76 7.37 -3.31
N LEU A 242 -12.59 7.10 -3.89
CA LEU A 242 -11.63 8.07 -4.38
C LEU A 242 -11.29 7.72 -5.82
N ALA A 243 -11.33 8.69 -6.73
CA ALA A 243 -10.96 8.49 -8.12
C ALA A 243 -9.99 9.57 -8.60
N GLY A 244 -9.03 9.19 -9.42
CA GLY A 244 -8.08 10.13 -10.02
C GLY A 244 -7.92 9.90 -11.51
N LEU A 245 -7.52 10.95 -12.22
CA LEU A 245 -7.24 10.92 -13.65
C LEU A 245 -5.84 11.50 -13.94
N PRO A 246 -4.74 10.77 -13.62
CA PRO A 246 -3.39 11.24 -13.92
C PRO A 246 -3.16 11.36 -15.43
N LEU A 247 -2.69 12.53 -15.86
CA LEU A 247 -2.31 12.84 -17.23
C LEU A 247 -0.80 13.10 -17.27
N SER A 248 -0.01 12.09 -17.65
CA SER A 248 1.46 12.18 -17.72
C SER A 248 1.93 12.50 -19.14
N TYR A 249 2.90 13.42 -19.26
CA TYR A 249 3.53 13.79 -20.52
C TYR A 249 5.05 13.86 -20.37
N LYS A 250 5.78 13.14 -21.25
CA LYS A 250 7.25 13.00 -21.22
C LYS A 250 7.92 13.42 -22.54
N PRO A 251 7.81 14.70 -22.94
CA PRO A 251 8.21 15.16 -24.28
C PRO A 251 9.71 15.04 -24.58
N VAL A 252 10.54 15.09 -23.56
CA VAL A 252 11.99 15.07 -23.66
C VAL A 252 12.58 14.15 -22.61
N THR A 253 13.76 13.62 -22.88
CA THR A 253 14.51 12.78 -21.94
C THR A 253 14.65 13.49 -20.59
N ASN A 254 14.50 12.73 -19.51
CA ASN A 254 14.66 13.20 -18.13
C ASN A 254 13.66 14.26 -17.66
N PHE A 255 12.54 14.47 -18.37
CA PHE A 255 11.48 15.37 -17.94
C PHE A 255 10.11 14.70 -17.97
N GLU A 256 9.32 14.89 -16.92
CA GLU A 256 7.93 14.46 -16.84
C GLU A 256 7.06 15.58 -16.25
N ALA A 257 5.94 15.88 -16.92
CA ALA A 257 4.88 16.71 -16.39
C ALA A 257 3.64 15.84 -16.12
N ILE A 258 3.03 15.98 -14.94
CA ILE A 258 1.79 15.26 -14.59
C ILE A 258 0.76 16.26 -14.07
N ALA A 259 -0.42 16.26 -14.70
CA ALA A 259 -1.61 16.86 -14.12
C ALA A 259 -2.48 15.77 -13.52
N TRP A 260 -2.88 15.94 -12.26
CA TRP A 260 -3.53 14.88 -11.49
C TRP A 260 -4.72 15.39 -10.69
N PRO A 261 -5.89 15.54 -11.33
CA PRO A 261 -7.14 15.72 -10.61
C PRO A 261 -7.53 14.45 -9.84
N VAL A 262 -7.94 14.63 -8.59
CA VAL A 262 -8.49 13.58 -7.72
C VAL A 262 -9.78 14.08 -7.12
N LEU A 263 -10.79 13.21 -7.08
CA LEU A 263 -12.11 13.44 -6.53
C LEU A 263 -12.43 12.35 -5.51
N THR A 264 -13.16 12.70 -4.46
CA THR A 264 -13.70 11.75 -3.51
C THR A 264 -15.22 11.87 -3.44
N GLY A 265 -15.88 10.75 -3.17
CA GLY A 265 -17.32 10.68 -3.06
C GLY A 265 -17.76 9.68 -2.00
N GLY A 266 -18.96 9.88 -1.48
CA GLY A 266 -19.53 9.05 -0.41
C GLY A 266 -20.52 9.83 0.44
N GLY A 267 -21.27 9.13 1.28
CA GLY A 267 -22.17 9.75 2.25
C GLY A 267 -21.42 10.44 3.39
N ARG A 268 -22.09 11.33 4.13
CA ARG A 268 -21.53 11.90 5.37
C ARG A 268 -21.22 10.75 6.36
N GLY A 269 -20.03 10.76 6.94
CA GLY A 269 -19.58 9.71 7.87
C GLY A 269 -19.07 8.42 7.21
N THR A 270 -18.86 8.44 5.89
CA THR A 270 -18.07 7.43 5.18
C THR A 270 -16.62 7.86 5.06
N GLU A 271 -15.71 6.93 4.83
CA GLU A 271 -14.27 7.18 4.85
C GLU A 271 -13.83 8.25 3.85
N TYR A 272 -14.18 8.09 2.58
CA TYR A 272 -13.81 9.08 1.56
C TYR A 272 -14.78 10.26 1.49
N GLY A 273 -16.03 10.09 1.91
CA GLY A 273 -17.01 11.18 1.99
C GLY A 273 -16.76 12.15 3.16
N GLY A 274 -15.99 11.72 4.18
CA GLY A 274 -15.58 12.53 5.31
C GLY A 274 -14.27 13.30 5.11
N ARG A 275 -13.58 13.13 3.98
CA ARG A 275 -12.33 13.84 3.69
C ARG A 275 -12.58 15.35 3.56
N GLN A 276 -11.67 16.16 4.11
CA GLN A 276 -11.79 17.62 4.15
C GLN A 276 -11.83 18.25 2.74
N ALA A 277 -11.07 17.69 1.79
CA ALA A 277 -11.10 18.09 0.40
C ALA A 277 -11.75 16.99 -0.43
N SER A 278 -12.90 17.30 -1.04
CA SER A 278 -13.61 16.40 -1.98
C SER A 278 -13.03 16.43 -3.39
N ALA A 279 -12.20 17.43 -3.69
CA ALA A 279 -11.49 17.58 -4.95
C ALA A 279 -10.10 18.18 -4.68
N LYS A 280 -9.08 17.66 -5.37
CA LYS A 280 -7.74 18.24 -5.43
C LYS A 280 -7.18 18.13 -6.84
N LEU A 281 -6.23 18.99 -7.16
CA LEU A 281 -5.44 18.94 -8.39
C LEU A 281 -3.97 19.02 -8.00
N ASP A 282 -3.24 17.94 -8.20
CA ASP A 282 -1.79 17.92 -8.01
C ASP A 282 -1.10 18.14 -9.37
N LEU A 283 -0.13 19.05 -9.41
CA LEU A 283 0.71 19.32 -10.59
C LEU A 283 2.15 18.96 -10.27
N TRP A 284 2.73 18.04 -11.02
CA TRP A 284 4.09 17.55 -10.81
C TRP A 284 4.95 17.88 -12.01
N LEU A 285 6.15 18.41 -11.74
CA LEU A 285 7.23 18.55 -12.71
C LEU A 285 8.44 17.82 -12.15
N ARG A 286 8.89 16.78 -12.86
CA ARG A 286 10.01 15.94 -12.43
C ARG A 286 11.16 16.06 -13.42
N PHE A 287 12.36 16.24 -12.86
CA PHE A 287 13.62 16.24 -13.58
C PHE A 287 14.48 15.11 -13.02
N TYR A 288 14.96 14.25 -13.90
CA TYR A 288 15.82 13.12 -13.56
C TYR A 288 17.28 13.45 -13.93
N PHE A 289 18.23 13.01 -13.11
CA PHE A 289 19.66 13.21 -13.31
C PHE A 289 20.42 11.90 -13.18
#